data_AF-A0A7J5TZB4-F1
#
_entry.id   AF-A0A7J5TZB4-F1
#
_cell.length_a   1.000
_cell.length_b   1.000
_cell.length_c   1.000
_cell.angle_alpha   90.00
_cell.angle_beta   90.00
_cell.angle_gamma   90.00
#
_symmetry.space_group_name_H-M   'P 1'
#
loop_
_entity.id
_entity.type
_entity.pdbx_description
1 polymer ?
#
loop_
_entity_poly.entity_id
_entity_poly.type
_entity_poly.pdbx_seq_one_letter_code
_entity_poly.pdbx_strand_id
1 'polypeptide(L)'
;MAHGRKTGGRKAGTPNKITSDLKCRIAALVEDQFSTVKKDFRKLEPKDRVTAYLKFLEYILPKQREHKADIANRIGSLDDEQLNNLIDAILTQKPESHG
;
A
#
# COMPACT_ATOMS: atom_id res chain seq x y z
N MET A 1 40.40 -19.98 -31.59
CA MET A 1 39.12 -19.57 -30.98
C MET A 1 39.31 -19.48 -29.48
N ALA A 2 39.33 -18.27 -28.91
CA ALA A 2 39.47 -18.09 -27.45
C ALA A 2 38.10 -17.74 -26.86
N HIS A 3 37.45 -18.72 -26.22
CA HIS A 3 36.26 -18.48 -25.42
C HIS A 3 36.67 -17.86 -24.07
N GLY A 4 36.77 -16.53 -24.03
CA GLY A 4 36.86 -15.81 -22.76
C GLY A 4 35.55 -15.92 -21.99
N ARG A 5 35.48 -16.83 -21.00
CA ARG A 5 34.38 -16.84 -20.03
C ARG A 5 34.44 -15.55 -19.20
N LYS A 6 33.48 -14.66 -19.38
CA LYS A 6 33.30 -13.45 -18.55
C LYS A 6 32.84 -13.87 -17.14
N THR A 7 33.76 -14.06 -16.20
CA THR A 7 33.47 -14.53 -14.83
C THR A 7 33.26 -13.39 -13.80
N GLY A 8 32.75 -12.23 -14.22
CA GLY A 8 32.72 -11.06 -13.34
C GLY A 8 31.62 -10.03 -13.64
N GLY A 9 30.41 -10.47 -13.99
CA GLY A 9 29.26 -9.56 -14.05
C GLY A 9 28.71 -9.22 -12.65
N ARG A 10 28.20 -8.00 -12.46
CA ARG A 10 27.47 -7.61 -11.23
C ARG A 10 26.31 -8.59 -11.00
N LYS A 11 26.21 -9.17 -9.80
CA LYS A 11 25.03 -9.95 -9.39
C LYS A 11 23.80 -9.05 -9.42
N ALA A 12 22.90 -9.31 -10.37
CA ALA A 12 21.58 -8.68 -10.42
C ALA A 12 20.87 -8.92 -9.06
N GLY A 13 20.39 -7.85 -8.44
CA GLY A 13 19.69 -7.91 -7.15
C GLY A 13 20.48 -7.40 -5.94
N THR A 14 21.74 -6.93 -6.10
CA THR A 14 22.40 -6.23 -4.98
C THR A 14 21.86 -4.79 -4.92
N PRO A 15 21.14 -4.38 -3.85
CA PRO A 15 20.70 -3.00 -3.72
C PRO A 15 21.91 -2.08 -3.80
N ASN A 16 21.83 -0.99 -4.56
CA ASN A 16 22.94 -0.04 -4.63
C ASN A 16 23.29 0.43 -3.21
N LYS A 17 24.49 0.12 -2.71
CA LYS A 17 24.93 0.44 -1.35
C LYS A 17 24.78 1.94 -1.04
N ILE A 18 25.03 2.78 -2.04
CA ILE A 18 24.84 4.25 -1.99
C ILE A 18 23.37 4.62 -1.77
N THR A 19 22.44 3.93 -2.45
CA THR A 19 21.00 4.18 -2.31
C THR A 19 20.49 3.73 -0.94
N SER A 20 21.04 2.66 -0.37
CA SER A 20 20.71 2.23 1.00
C SER A 20 21.21 3.24 2.03
N ASP A 21 22.46 3.72 1.89
CA ASP A 21 23.04 4.72 2.79
C ASP A 21 22.23 6.02 2.79
N LEU A 22 21.88 6.53 1.61
CA LEU A 22 21.06 7.73 1.49
C LEU A 22 19.67 7.58 2.15
N LYS A 23 19.01 6.43 1.96
CA LYS A 23 17.71 6.15 2.61
C LYS A 23 17.84 6.14 4.13
N CYS A 24 18.89 5.53 4.67
CA CYS A 24 19.14 5.53 6.11
C CYS A 24 19.37 6.95 6.65
N ARG A 25 20.14 7.77 5.93
CA ARG A 25 20.40 9.17 6.34
C ARG A 25 19.14 10.03 6.29
N ILE A 26 18.30 9.85 5.28
CA ILE A 26 17.00 10.52 5.19
C ILE A 26 16.09 10.08 6.34
N ALA A 27 16.00 8.79 6.64
CA ALA A 27 15.19 8.29 7.75
C ALA A 27 15.65 8.86 9.10
N ALA A 28 16.97 8.88 9.35
CA ALA A 28 17.53 9.47 10.57
C ALA A 28 17.23 10.97 10.68
N LEU A 29 17.32 11.72 9.58
CA LEU A 29 16.95 13.13 9.55
C LEU A 29 15.47 13.34 9.87
N VAL A 30 14.58 12.54 9.27
CA VAL A 30 13.12 12.64 9.52
C VAL A 30 12.81 12.36 10.99
N GLU A 31 13.44 11.35 11.57
CA GLU A 31 13.26 11.00 12.99
C GLU A 31 13.75 12.13 13.92
N ASP A 32 14.95 12.66 13.66
CA ASP A 32 15.54 13.76 14.44
C ASP A 32 14.63 15.01 14.44
N GLN A 33 14.10 15.36 13.26
CA GLN A 33 13.23 16.52 13.10
C GLN A 33 11.82 16.32 13.67
N PHE A 34 11.39 15.08 13.95
CA PHE A 34 10.05 14.79 14.42
C PHE A 34 9.72 15.53 15.74
N SER A 35 10.71 15.66 16.62
CA SER A 35 10.57 16.40 17.89
C SER A 35 10.27 17.88 17.68
N THR A 36 10.90 18.51 16.68
CA THR A 36 10.69 19.90 16.28
C THR A 36 9.33 20.07 15.64
N VAL A 37 8.97 19.20 14.68
CA VAL A 37 7.65 19.20 14.04
C VAL A 37 6.53 19.10 15.07
N LYS A 38 6.68 18.25 16.09
CA LYS A 38 5.71 18.14 17.19
C LYS A 38 5.56 19.44 18.00
N LYS A 39 6.65 20.19 18.21
CA LYS A 39 6.60 21.51 18.87
C LYS A 39 5.90 22.53 18.00
N ASP A 40 6.21 22.58 16.70
CA ASP A 40 5.60 23.53 15.77
C ASP A 40 4.12 23.24 15.54
N PHE A 41 3.72 21.97 15.56
CA PHE A 41 2.32 21.56 15.52
C PHE A 41 1.47 22.21 16.63
N ARG A 42 2.05 22.45 17.82
CA ARG A 42 1.36 23.13 18.92
C ARG A 42 1.21 24.63 18.71
N LYS A 43 2.07 25.23 17.88
CA LYS A 43 2.05 26.67 17.56
C LYS A 43 1.11 27.00 16.41
N LEU A 44 0.63 25.99 15.66
CA LEU A 44 -0.33 26.18 14.59
C LEU A 44 -1.62 26.82 15.11
N GLU A 45 -2.25 27.63 14.25
CA GLU A 45 -3.60 28.12 14.51
C GLU A 45 -4.59 26.95 14.70
N PRO A 46 -5.67 27.14 15.47
CA PRO A 46 -6.61 26.06 15.78
C PRO A 46 -7.11 25.31 14.54
N LYS A 47 -7.44 26.02 13.46
CA LYS A 47 -7.93 25.43 12.20
C LYS A 47 -6.86 24.58 11.50
N ASP A 48 -5.63 25.07 11.43
CA ASP A 48 -4.53 24.37 10.79
C ASP A 48 -4.11 23.14 11.58
N ARG A 49 -4.14 23.24 12.91
CA ARG A 49 -3.86 22.12 13.81
C ARG A 49 -4.86 20.98 13.62
N VAL A 50 -6.17 21.29 13.54
CA VAL A 50 -7.21 20.29 13.26
C VAL A 50 -7.01 19.68 11.86
N THR A 51 -6.72 20.51 10.86
CA THR A 51 -6.49 20.03 9.48
C THR A 51 -5.30 19.09 9.38
N ALA A 52 -4.17 19.43 10.01
CA ALA A 52 -3.00 18.58 10.03
C ALA A 52 -3.24 17.29 10.84
N TYR A 53 -4.02 17.35 11.92
CA TYR A 53 -4.43 16.15 12.68
C TYR A 53 -5.25 15.17 11.83
N LEU A 54 -6.22 15.67 11.05
CA LEU A 54 -7.02 14.85 10.13
C LEU A 54 -6.13 14.12 9.10
N LYS A 55 -5.12 14.81 8.55
CA LYS A 55 -4.15 14.20 7.63
C LYS A 55 -3.35 13.07 8.28
N PHE A 56 -2.99 13.17 9.56
CA PHE A 56 -2.31 12.09 10.26
C PHE A 56 -3.23 10.89 10.52
N LEU A 57 -4.50 11.13 10.82
CA LEU A 57 -5.48 10.06 11.02
C LEU A 57 -5.64 9.16 9.80
N GLU A 58 -5.45 9.68 8.58
CA GLU A 58 -5.46 8.89 7.35
C GLU A 58 -4.43 7.75 7.31
N TYR A 59 -3.36 7.84 8.10
CA TYR A 59 -2.30 6.82 8.17
C TYR A 59 -2.49 5.85 9.34
N ILE A 60 -3.28 6.22 10.34
CA ILE A 60 -3.56 5.40 11.54
C ILE A 60 -4.85 4.61 11.33
N LEU A 61 -5.84 5.24 10.71
CA LEU A 61 -7.13 4.61 10.43
C LEU A 61 -7.03 3.77 9.16
N PRO A 62 -7.65 2.58 9.13
CA PRO A 62 -7.77 1.81 7.90
C PRO A 62 -8.58 2.63 6.89
N LYS A 63 -7.93 3.07 5.81
CA LYS A 63 -8.66 3.67 4.68
C LYS A 63 -9.62 2.64 4.13
N GLN A 64 -10.90 2.99 4.06
CA GLN A 64 -11.89 2.18 3.36
C GLN A 64 -11.46 2.09 1.90
N ARG A 65 -10.88 0.94 1.51
CA ARG A 65 -10.45 0.72 0.14
C ARG A 65 -11.71 0.63 -0.72
N GLU A 66 -11.75 1.38 -1.81
CA GLU A 66 -12.78 1.17 -2.83
C GLU A 66 -12.59 -0.21 -3.45
N HIS A 67 -13.38 -1.19 -3.01
CA HIS A 67 -13.29 -2.58 -3.49
C HIS A 67 -13.71 -2.77 -4.95
N LYS A 68 -14.15 -1.70 -5.66
CA LYS A 68 -14.63 -1.81 -7.05
C LYS A 68 -13.57 -2.39 -7.99
N ALA A 69 -12.33 -1.93 -7.90
CA ALA A 69 -11.24 -2.43 -8.74
C ALA A 69 -10.86 -3.88 -8.38
N ASP A 70 -10.87 -4.20 -7.08
CA ASP A 70 -10.51 -5.55 -6.60
C ASP A 70 -11.55 -6.61 -6.96
N ILE A 71 -12.85 -6.26 -6.94
CA ILE A 71 -13.92 -7.18 -7.29
C ILE A 71 -13.89 -7.50 -8.79
N ALA A 72 -13.73 -6.49 -9.66
CA ALA A 72 -13.67 -6.70 -11.11
C ALA A 72 -12.50 -7.61 -11.51
N ASN A 73 -11.32 -7.39 -10.90
CA ASN A 73 -10.14 -8.23 -11.15
C ASN A 73 -10.33 -9.67 -10.66
N ARG A 74 -10.96 -9.85 -9.49
CA ARG A 74 -11.20 -11.18 -8.91
C ARG A 74 -12.25 -11.96 -9.70
N ILE A 75 -13.32 -11.32 -10.15
CA ILE A 75 -14.35 -11.95 -10.99
C ILE A 75 -13.77 -12.31 -12.36
N GLY A 76 -12.97 -11.42 -12.96
CA GLY A 76 -12.33 -11.67 -14.25
C GLY A 76 -11.26 -12.79 -14.24
N SER A 77 -10.79 -13.20 -13.06
CA SER A 77 -9.85 -14.33 -12.90
C SER A 77 -10.51 -15.69 -12.67
N LEU A 78 -11.83 -15.74 -12.54
CA LEU A 78 -12.58 -16.99 -12.38
C LEU A 78 -12.77 -17.68 -13.73
N ASP A 79 -12.73 -19.00 -13.72
CA ASP A 79 -13.11 -19.81 -14.89
C ASP A 79 -14.64 -19.95 -15.01
N ASP A 80 -15.10 -20.49 -16.15
CA ASP A 80 -16.52 -20.61 -16.46
C ASP A 80 -17.28 -21.49 -15.44
N GLU A 81 -16.64 -22.53 -14.89
CA GLU A 81 -17.24 -23.40 -13.89
C GLU A 81 -17.42 -22.66 -12.55
N GLN A 82 -16.38 -21.92 -12.13
CA GLN A 82 -16.41 -21.09 -10.93
C GLN A 82 -17.42 -19.94 -11.05
N LEU A 83 -17.55 -19.33 -12.23
CA LEU A 83 -18.55 -18.31 -12.51
C LEU A 83 -19.97 -18.86 -12.42
N ASN A 84 -20.24 -20.03 -13.01
CA ASN A 84 -21.54 -20.68 -12.93
C ASN A 84 -21.91 -21.04 -11.48
N ASN A 85 -20.98 -21.64 -10.74
CA ASN A 85 -21.19 -21.95 -9.32
C ASN A 85 -21.49 -20.69 -8.48
N LEU A 86 -20.85 -19.57 -8.79
CA LEU A 86 -21.08 -18.29 -8.12
C LEU A 86 -22.46 -17.70 -8.46
N ILE A 87 -22.88 -17.79 -9.73
CA ILE A 87 -24.21 -17.37 -10.17
C ILE A 87 -25.29 -18.21 -9.47
N ASP A 88 -25.12 -19.52 -9.41
CA ASP A 88 -26.05 -20.43 -8.74
C ASP A 88 -26.15 -20.15 -7.24
N ALA A 89 -25.02 -19.89 -6.59
CA ALA A 89 -24.98 -19.51 -5.17
C ALA A 89 -25.74 -18.19 -4.89
N ILE A 90 -25.69 -17.21 -5.81
CA ILE A 90 -26.43 -15.94 -5.68
C ILE A 90 -27.93 -16.15 -5.90
N LEU A 91 -28.31 -16.93 -6.92
CA LEU A 91 -29.72 -17.21 -7.24
C LEU A 91 -30.41 -18.07 -6.19
N THR A 92 -29.66 -18.93 -5.49
CA THR A 92 -30.17 -19.79 -4.41
C THR A 92 -30.28 -19.09 -3.07
N GLN A 93 -29.56 -17.98 -2.83
CA GLN A 93 -29.76 -17.09 -1.68
C GLN A 93 -30.98 -16.17 -1.83
N LYS A 94 -32.11 -16.70 -2.30
CA LYS A 94 -33.37 -15.96 -2.26
C LYS A 94 -33.67 -15.64 -0.79
N PRO A 95 -33.86 -14.36 -0.39
CA PRO A 95 -34.33 -14.07 0.95
C PRO A 95 -35.70 -14.75 1.08
N GLU A 96 -35.85 -15.65 2.04
CA GLU A 96 -37.18 -16.08 2.42
C GLU A 96 -37.97 -14.81 2.73
N SER A 97 -39.02 -14.57 1.95
CA SER A 97 -40.01 -13.55 2.27
C SER A 97 -40.69 -14.00 3.55
N HIS A 98 -40.16 -13.58 4.70
CA HIS A 98 -40.93 -13.58 5.93
C HIS A 98 -42.02 -12.53 5.72
N GLY A 99 -43.23 -13.03 5.45
CA GLY A 99 -44.46 -12.24 5.45
C GLY A 99 -44.83 -11.76 6.85
#